data_AF-A0A8T4ZLZ0-F1
#
_entry.id   AF-A0A8T4ZLZ0-F1
#
_cell.length_a   1.000
_cell.length_b   1.000
_cell.length_c   1.000
_cell.angle_alpha   90.00
_cell.angle_beta   90.00
_cell.angle_gamma   90.00
#
_symmetry.space_group_name_H-M   'P 1'
#
loop_
_entity.id
_entity.type
_entity.pdbx_description
1 polymer ?
#
loop_
_entity_poly.entity_id
_entity_poly.type
_entity_poly.pdbx_seq_one_letter_code
_entity_poly.pdbx_strand_id
1 'polypeptide(L)' 'MIQVGDNKGVVTEISLRTTKLKTYDRREIIIPNSSLLKDRIINLTDGKKKQSHLWF' A
#
# COMPACT_ATOMS: atom_id res chain seq x y z
N MET A 1 -4.90 -1.30 2.00
CA MET A 1 -4.38 -0.14 1.25
C MET A 1 -2.90 -0.02 1.49
N ILE A 2 -2.16 0.52 0.53
CA ILE A 2 -0.75 0.88 0.70
C ILE A 2 -0.54 2.35 0.34
N GLN A 3 0.52 2.93 0.89
CA GLN A 3 1.02 4.23 0.49
C GLN A 3 2.49 4.10 0.08
N VAL A 4 2.83 4.68 -1.07
CA VAL A 4 4.18 4.70 -1.66
C VAL A 4 4.48 6.15 -2.03
N GLY A 5 5.43 6.77 -1.32
CA GLY A 5 5.63 8.22 -1.41
C GLY A 5 4.33 8.98 -1.11
N ASP A 6 3.89 9.80 -2.06
CA ASP A 6 2.64 10.59 -1.99
C ASP A 6 1.41 9.83 -2.52
N ASN A 7 1.62 8.67 -3.16
CA ASN A 7 0.54 7.90 -3.76
C ASN A 7 -0.08 6.93 -2.74
N LYS A 8 -1.41 6.95 -2.59
CA LYS A 8 -2.15 6.06 -1.70
C LYS A 8 -3.29 5.37 -2.44
N GLY A 9 -3.42 4.06 -2.26
CA GLY A 9 -4.46 3.29 -2.92
C GLY A 9 -4.60 1.85 -2.46
N VAL A 10 -5.51 1.12 -3.09
CA VAL A 10 -5.63 -0.34 -2.96
C VAL A 10 -4.90 -0.97 -4.14
N VAL A 11 -4.05 -1.96 -3.87
CA VAL A 11 -3.40 -2.73 -4.94
C VAL A 11 -4.47 -3.53 -5.68
N THR A 12 -4.55 -3.37 -6.99
CA THR A 12 -5.48 -4.12 -7.86
C THR A 12 -4.77 -5.16 -8.71
N GLU A 13 -3.51 -4.92 -9.08
CA GLU A 13 -2.73 -5.84 -9.90
C GLU A 13 -1.24 -5.69 -9.60
N ILE A 14 -0.52 -6.82 -9.59
CA ILE A 14 0.95 -6.84 -9.56
C ILE A 14 1.42 -7.63 -10.78
N SER A 15 2.21 -6.99 -11.62
CA SER A 15 2.85 -7.56 -12.80
C SER A 15 4.37 -7.59 -12.59
N LEU A 16 5.10 -8.20 -13.53
CA LEU A 16 6.55 -8.40 -13.41
C LEU A 16 7.35 -7.09 -13.22
N ARG A 17 6.89 -6.00 -13.85
CA ARG A 17 7.57 -4.69 -13.84
C ARG A 17 6.76 -3.56 -13.21
N THR A 18 5.48 -3.76 -12.98
CA THR A 18 4.56 -2.70 -12.55
C THR A 18 3.56 -3.20 -11.54
N THR A 19 3.13 -2.30 -10.67
CA THR A 19 2.05 -2.51 -9.71
C THR A 19 0.97 -1.46 -9.97
N LYS A 20 -0.29 -1.88 -10.08
CA LYS A 20 -1.44 -1.00 -10.26
C LYS A 20 -2.15 -0.78 -8.94
N LEU A 21 -2.45 0.49 -8.66
CA LEU A 21 -3.24 0.91 -7.52
C LEU A 21 -4.52 1.58 -8.01
N LYS A 22 -5.62 1.32 -7.32
CA LYS A 22 -6.86 2.09 -7.44
C LYS A 22 -7.00 3.03 -6.26
N THR A 23 -7.15 4.32 -6.55
CA THR A 23 -7.38 5.35 -5.55
C THR A 23 -8.87 5.43 -5.18
N TYR A 24 -9.17 6.16 -4.11
CA TYR A 24 -10.56 6.35 -3.65
C TYR A 24 -11.41 7.11 -4.68
N ASP A 25 -10.82 8.09 -5.37
CA ASP A 25 -11.46 8.87 -6.42
C ASP A 25 -11.44 8.19 -7.80
N ARG A 26 -11.32 6.85 -7.81
CA ARG A 26 -11.41 5.99 -9.00
C ARG A 26 -10.34 6.24 -10.06
N ARG A 27 -9.21 6.86 -9.70
CA ARG A 27 -8.03 6.89 -10.57
C ARG A 27 -7.23 5.59 -10.46
N GLU A 28 -6.59 5.24 -11.56
CA GLU A 28 -5.60 4.16 -11.61
C GLU A 28 -4.19 4.78 -11.58
N ILE A 29 -3.34 4.28 -10.71
CA ILE A 29 -1.93 4.66 -10.60
C ILE A 29 -1.10 3.43 -10.96
N ILE A 30 -0.22 3.57 -11.95
CA ILE A 30 0.70 2.52 -12.36
C ILE A 30 2.10 2.89 -11.84
N ILE A 31 2.65 2.05 -10.98
CA ILE A 31 3.95 2.26 -10.33
C ILE A 31 4.94 1.22 -10.85
N PRO A 32 6.13 1.62 -11.35
CA PRO A 32 7.21 0.67 -11.63
C PRO A 32 7.64 -0.05 -10.35
N ASN A 33 7.83 -1.37 -10.41
CA ASN A 33 8.28 -2.15 -9.26
C ASN A 33 9.65 -1.68 -8.74
N SER A 34 10.50 -1.15 -9.62
CA SER A 34 11.77 -0.56 -9.23
C SER A 34 11.62 0.69 -8.35
N SER A 35 10.51 1.42 -8.45
CA SER A 35 10.20 2.55 -7.56
C SER A 35 9.74 2.06 -6.19
N LEU A 36 8.97 0.97 -6.13
CA LEU A 36 8.57 0.33 -4.85
C LEU A 36 9.77 -0.09 -3.99
N LEU A 37 10.87 -0.51 -4.63
CA LEU A 37 12.09 -0.91 -3.93
C LEU A 37 12.92 0.28 -3.41
N LYS A 38 12.69 1.48 -3.95
CA LYS A 38 13.44 2.70 -3.60
C LYS A 38 12.69 3.54 -2.57
N ASP A 39 11.37 3.63 -2.73
CA ASP A 39 10.53 4.48 -1.91
C ASP A 39 10.04 3.75 -0.66
N ARG A 40 9.80 4.49 0.42
CA ARG A 40 9.20 3.92 1.62
C ARG A 40 7.77 3.49 1.35
N ILE A 41 7.48 2.21 1.56
CA ILE A 41 6.14 1.64 1.47
C ILE A 41 5.52 1.56 2.87
N ILE A 42 4.33 2.12 3.04
CA ILE A 42 3.53 2.00 4.27
C ILE A 42 2.35 1.08 3.99
N ASN A 43 2.28 -0.04 4.71
CA ASN A 43 1.11 -0.90 4.71
C ASN A 43 0.04 -0.33 5.66
N LEU A 44 -1.07 0.14 5.09
CA LEU A 44 -2.20 0.70 5.85
C LEU A 44 -3.29 -0.34 6.13
N THR A 45 -3.08 -1.60 5.72
CA THR A 45 -4.02 -2.71 5.94
C THR A 45 -3.77 -3.40 7.27
N ASP A 46 -2.55 -3.32 7.80
CA ASP A 46 -2.10 -4.06 8.98
C ASP A 46 -2.28 -3.28 10.30
N GLY A 47 -3.32 -2.45 10.38
CA GLY A 47 -3.68 -1.70 11.59
C GLY A 47 -4.34 -2.54 12.69
N LYS A 48 -4.10 -3.86 12.73
CA LYS A 48 -4.63 -4.76 13.76
C LYS A 48 -3.52 -5.52 14.47
N LYS A 49 -2.78 -4.80 15.32
CA LYS A 49 -2.46 -5.32 16.64
C LYS A 49 -3.02 -4.35 17.68
N LYS A 50 -4.31 -4.52 18.01
CA LYS A 50 -4.73 -4.25 19.39
C LYS A 50 -3.91 -5.22 20.24
N GLN A 51 -2.78 -4.78 20.78
CA GLN A 51 -2.30 -5.40 22.01
C GLN A 51 -3.33 -5.01 23.07
N SER A 52 -4.38 -5.82 23.21
CA SER A 52 -5.17 -5.85 24.42
C SER A 52 -4.24 -6.40 25.50
N HIS A 53 -3.44 -5.51 26.07
CA HIS A 53 -2.75 -5.69 27.32
C HIS A 53 -3.82 -5.69 28.41
N LEU A 54 -4.54 -6.81 28.54
CA LEU A 54 -5.34 -7.11 29.71
C LEU A 54 -4.44 -7.89 30.66
N TRP A 55 -3.81 -7.14 31.57
CA TRP A 55 -3.28 -7.71 32.81
C TRP A 55 -4.43 -7.59 33.81
N PHE A 56 -5.04 -8.74 34.08
CA PHE A 56 -5.69 -9.01 35.35
C PHE A 56 -4.98 -10.22 35.96
#